data_AF-A0A7C6K924-F1
#
_entry.id   AF-A0A7C6K924-F1
#
_cell.length_a   1.000
_cell.length_b   1.000
_cell.length_c   1.000
_cell.angle_alpha   90.00
_cell.angle_beta   90.00
_cell.angle_gamma   90.00
#
_symmetry.space_group_name_H-M   'P 1'
#
loop_
_entity.id
_entity.type
_entity.pdbx_description
1 polymer ?
#
loop_
_entity_poly.entity_id
_entity_poly.type
_entity_poly.pdbx_seq_one_letter_code
_entity_poly.pdbx_strand_id
1 'polypeptide(L)' 'MKVKKDFQVQLSTKISIPTWQALDEYSKESGKSKASIVEKAINLYLELIAEGRIDD' A
#
# COMPACT_ATOMS: atom_id res chain seq x y z
N MET A 1 -16.18 15.66 9.89
CA MET A 1 -15.33 16.16 8.78
C MET A 1 -15.38 15.13 7.66
N LYS A 2 -15.99 15.42 6.51
CA LYS A 2 -15.97 14.49 5.36
C LYS A 2 -14.55 14.54 4.78
N VAL A 3 -13.78 13.46 4.93
CA VAL A 3 -12.48 13.32 4.27
C VAL A 3 -12.76 13.40 2.77
N LYS A 4 -12.25 14.45 2.08
CA LYS A 4 -12.35 14.49 0.62
C LYS A 4 -11.49 13.36 0.08
N LYS A 5 -12.04 12.64 -0.90
CA LYS A 5 -11.45 11.46 -1.55
C LYS A 5 -10.08 11.71 -2.20
N ASP A 6 -9.69 12.98 -2.32
CA ASP A 6 -8.53 13.41 -3.11
C ASP A 6 -7.34 13.89 -2.25
N PHE A 7 -7.44 13.88 -0.91
CA PHE A 7 -6.29 14.27 -0.07
C PHE A 7 -5.38 13.08 0.20
N GLN A 8 -4.17 13.14 -0.35
CA GLN A 8 -3.09 12.22 0.00
C GLN A 8 -2.30 12.74 1.19
N VAL A 9 -1.96 11.83 2.11
CA VAL A 9 -1.10 12.11 3.27
C VAL A 9 0.19 11.30 3.15
N GLN A 10 1.28 11.81 3.72
CA GLN A 10 2.55 11.09 3.73
C GLN A 10 2.46 9.88 4.69
N LEU A 11 2.79 8.69 4.18
CA LEU A 11 2.99 7.51 5.01
C LEU A 11 4.46 7.41 5.44
N SER A 12 4.76 7.66 6.71
CA SER A 12 6.10 7.54 7.28
C SER A 12 6.20 6.30 8.17
N THR A 13 6.75 5.22 7.64
CA THR A 13 6.99 3.97 8.37
C THR A 13 8.29 3.31 7.93
N LYS A 14 8.81 2.39 8.75
CA LYS A 14 9.97 1.57 8.40
C LYS A 14 9.51 0.25 7.79
N ILE A 15 10.14 -0.14 6.70
CA ILE A 15 9.97 -1.46 6.06
C ILE A 15 11.35 -2.11 5.91
N SER A 16 11.37 -3.41 5.67
CA SER A 16 12.61 -4.11 5.40
C SER A 16 13.24 -3.65 4.07
N ILE A 17 14.56 -3.75 3.94
CA ILE A 17 15.28 -3.45 2.69
C ILE A 17 14.72 -4.29 1.51
N PRO A 18 14.50 -5.62 1.65
CA PRO A 18 13.91 -6.42 0.58
C PRO A 18 12.54 -5.92 0.14
N THR A 19 11.67 -5.55 1.08
CA THR A 19 10.33 -5.01 0.74
C THR A 19 10.44 -3.70 -0.04
N TRP A 20 11.37 -2.82 0.34
CA TRP A 20 11.62 -1.57 -0.39
C TRP A 20 12.12 -1.84 -1.82
N GLN A 21 13.04 -2.79 -2.00
CA GLN A 21 13.55 -3.18 -3.32
C GLN A 21 12.44 -3.74 -4.22
N ALA A 22 11.62 -4.66 -3.69
CA ALA A 22 10.50 -5.23 -4.43
C ALA A 22 9.47 -4.16 -4.85
N LEU A 23 9.18 -3.19 -3.98
CA LEU A 23 8.32 -2.06 -4.31
C LEU A 23 8.91 -1.19 -5.42
N ASP A 24 10.22 -0.92 -5.38
CA ASP A 24 10.92 -0.12 -6.38
C ASP A 24 10.95 -0.79 -7.76
N GLU A 25 11.27 -2.09 -7.79
CA GLU A 25 11.28 -2.90 -9.01
C GLU A 25 9.90 -2.98 -9.64
N TYR A 26 8.88 -3.36 -8.86
CA TYR A 26 7.50 -3.44 -9.37
C TYR A 26 6.98 -2.09 -9.86
N SER A 27 7.35 -0.98 -9.21
CA SER A 27 6.98 0.36 -9.66
C SER A 27 7.58 0.69 -11.03
N LYS A 28 8.83 0.31 -11.28
CA LYS A 28 9.51 0.50 -12.57
C LYS A 28 8.90 -0.35 -13.67
N GLU A 29 8.64 -1.64 -13.40
CA GLU A 29 8.10 -2.58 -14.38
C GLU A 29 6.65 -2.26 -14.77
N SER A 30 5.81 -1.94 -13.78
CA SER A 30 4.38 -1.70 -14.00
C SER A 30 4.04 -0.28 -14.45
N GLY A 31 4.98 0.66 -14.34
CA GLY A 31 4.75 2.09 -14.55
C GLY A 31 3.85 2.76 -13.49
N LYS A 32 3.47 2.03 -12.43
CA LYS A 32 2.61 2.54 -11.37
C LYS A 32 3.42 3.27 -10.30
N SER A 33 2.83 4.30 -9.71
CA SER A 33 3.45 5.03 -8.61
C SER A 33 3.50 4.15 -7.35
N LYS A 34 4.61 4.24 -6.59
CA LYS A 34 4.75 3.57 -5.30
C LYS A 34 3.59 3.87 -4.34
N ALA A 35 3.09 5.10 -4.34
CA ALA A 35 1.93 5.50 -3.55
C ALA A 35 0.69 4.65 -3.90
N SER A 36 0.36 4.51 -5.19
CA SER A 36 -0.80 3.70 -5.63
C SER A 36 -0.64 2.21 -5.30
N ILE A 37 0.59 1.71 -5.35
CA ILE A 37 0.90 0.31 -5.00
C ILE A 37 0.69 0.07 -3.51
N VAL A 38 1.25 0.95 -2.67
CA VAL A 38 1.14 0.87 -1.22
C VAL A 38 -0.33 1.03 -0.78
N GLU A 39 -1.06 1.97 -1.36
CA GLU A 39 -2.49 2.16 -1.06
C GLU A 39 -3.30 0.91 -1.40
N LYS A 40 -3.07 0.29 -2.57
CA LYS A 40 -3.74 -0.95 -2.94
C LYS A 40 -3.36 -2.12 -2.01
N ALA A 41 -2.09 -2.22 -1.62
CA ALA A 41 -1.62 -3.29 -0.73
C ALA A 41 -2.26 -3.19 0.65
N ILE A 42 -2.34 -1.99 1.22
CA ILE A 42 -3.00 -1.74 2.51
C ILE A 42 -4.48 -2.07 2.43
N ASN A 43 -5.19 -1.59 1.40
CA ASN A 43 -6.62 -1.86 1.23
C ASN A 43 -6.89 -3.36 1.08
N LEU A 44 -6.11 -4.06 0.25
CA LEU A 44 -6.25 -5.51 0.08
C LEU A 44 -6.03 -6.27 1.38
N TYR A 45 -4.99 -5.91 2.14
CA TYR A 45 -4.72 -6.54 3.43
C TYR A 45 -5.90 -6.36 4.42
N LEU A 46 -6.46 -5.14 4.51
CA LEU A 46 -7.63 -4.87 5.35
C LEU A 46 -8.90 -5.60 4.87
N GLU A 47 -9.11 -5.69 3.56
CA GLU A 47 -10.20 -6.47 2.96
C GLU A 47 -10.09 -7.95 3.33
N LEU A 48 -8.88 -8.52 3.26
CA LEU A 48 -8.63 -9.93 3.61
C LEU A 48 -8.86 -10.22 5.10
N ILE A 49 -8.53 -9.28 6.00
CA ILE A 49 -8.88 -9.37 7.42
C ILE A 49 -10.41 -9.34 7.59
N ALA A 50 -11.10 -8.39 6.95
CA ALA A 50 -12.54 -8.25 7.04
C ALA A 50 -13.30 -9.49 6.50
N GLU A 51 -12.74 -10.14 5.48
CA GLU A 51 -13.24 -11.41 4.92
C GLU A 51 -12.89 -12.65 5.76
N GLY A 52 -12.10 -12.50 6.83
CA GLY A 52 -11.64 -13.62 7.67
C GLY A 52 -10.67 -14.56 6.97
N ARG A 53 -9.96 -14.07 5.94
CA ARG A 53 -9.00 -14.86 5.14
C ARG A 53 -7.57 -14.78 5.69
N ILE A 54 -7.29 -13.77 6.50
CA ILE A 54 -6.06 -13.58 7.26
C ILE A 54 -6.48 -13.34 8.72
N ASP A 55 -5.75 -13.96 9.64
CA ASP A 55 -5.86 -13.75 11.07
C ASP A 55 -4.53 -13.09 11.50
N ASP A 56 -4.57 -11.81 11.87
CA ASP A 56 -3.40 -11.00 12.24
C ASP A 56 -3.73 -10.09 13.43
#